data_AF-A0A2M8IUX2-F1
#
_entry.id   AF-A0A2M8IUX2-F1
#
_cell.length_a   1.000
_cell.length_b   1.000
_cell.length_c   1.000
_cell.angle_alpha   90.00
_cell.angle_beta   90.00
_cell.angle_gamma   90.00
#
_symmetry.space_group_name_H-M   'P 1'
#
loop_
_entity.id
_entity.type
_entity.pdbx_description
1 polymer ?
#
loop_
_entity_poly.entity_id
_entity_poly.type
_entity_poly.pdbx_seq_one_letter_code
_entity_poly.pdbx_strand_id
1 'polypeptide(L)' 'MRVVFMGTPEFSVPVLDALVEAGHEVACVYCQPPRPAGRGKKDRPSPVQARA' A
#
# COMPACT_ATOMS: atom_id res chain seq x y z
N MET A 1 18.70 -2.81 3.58
CA MET A 1 18.65 -1.43 3.02
C MET A 1 17.44 -0.71 3.60
N ARG A 2 17.52 0.61 3.81
CA ARG A 2 16.39 1.42 4.26
C ARG A 2 15.71 2.07 3.05
N VAL A 3 14.41 1.82 2.87
CA VAL A 3 13.67 2.18 1.65
C VAL A 3 12.32 2.83 1.97
N VAL A 4 11.76 3.52 0.98
CA VAL A 4 10.37 4.00 0.98
C VAL A 4 9.63 3.25 -0.11
N PHE A 5 8.45 2.73 0.19
CA PHE A 5 7.60 2.06 -0.78
C PHE A 5 6.46 3.01 -1.22
N MET A 6 6.18 3.05 -2.52
CA MET A 6 5.09 3.86 -3.08
C MET A 6 4.22 2.97 -3.97
N GLY A 7 3.00 2.68 -3.52
CA GLY A 7 2.09 1.76 -4.20
C GLY A 7 0.64 2.03 -3.84
N THR A 8 -0.31 1.57 -4.66
CA THR A 8 -1.74 1.80 -4.44
C THR A 8 -2.58 0.61 -4.84
N PRO A 9 -2.46 0.07 -6.08
CA PRO A 9 -3.30 -1.04 -6.51
C PRO A 9 -2.91 -2.36 -5.85
N GLU A 10 -3.79 -3.35 -6.01
CA GLU A 10 -3.65 -4.68 -5.41
C GLU A 10 -2.36 -5.40 -5.82
N PHE A 11 -1.91 -5.23 -7.07
CA PHE A 11 -0.66 -5.84 -7.53
C PHE A 11 0.59 -5.33 -6.79
N SER A 12 0.51 -4.15 -6.15
CA SER A 12 1.63 -3.59 -5.39
C SER A 12 1.81 -4.25 -4.02
N VAL A 13 0.77 -4.88 -3.48
CA VAL A 13 0.81 -5.54 -2.16
C VAL A 13 1.87 -6.64 -2.08
N PRO A 14 1.94 -7.63 -2.99
CA PRO A 14 2.97 -8.67 -2.91
C PRO A 14 4.40 -8.13 -3.07
N VAL A 15 4.58 -6.98 -3.73
CA VAL A 15 5.90 -6.34 -3.82
C VAL A 15 6.32 -5.74 -2.48
N LEU A 16 5.39 -5.10 -1.76
CA LEU A 16 5.64 -4.60 -0.41
C LEU A 16 5.98 -5.75 0.55
N ASP A 17 5.23 -6.85 0.48
CA ASP A 17 5.49 -8.03 1.31
C ASP A 17 6.86 -8.63 1.03
N ALA A 18 7.22 -8.79 -0.24
CA ALA A 18 8.54 -9.31 -0.62
C ALA A 18 9.70 -8.43 -0.11
N LEU A 19 9.54 -7.10 -0.08
CA LEU A 19 10.56 -6.19 0.46
C LEU A 19 10.73 -6.35 1.98
N VAL A 20 9.62 -6.55 2.70
CA VAL A 20 9.62 -6.80 4.15
C VAL A 20 10.24 -8.17 4.44
N GLU A 21 9.85 -9.21 3.71
CA GLU A 21 10.38 -10.57 3.83
C GLU A 21 11.88 -10.64 3.51
N ALA A 22 12.36 -9.85 2.54
CA ALA A 22 13.77 -9.72 2.22
C ALA A 22 14.59 -8.98 3.31
N GLY A 23 13.96 -8.54 4.40
CA GLY A 23 14.62 -7.87 5.52
C GLY A 23 15.04 -6.43 5.22
N HIS A 24 14.39 -5.76 4.26
CA HIS A 24 14.58 -4.33 4.07
C HIS A 24 13.82 -3.54 5.15
N GLU A 25 14.42 -2.44 5.62
CA GLU A 25 13.74 -1.50 6.51
C GLU A 25 12.85 -0.60 5.66
N VAL A 26 11.55 -0.91 5.59
CA VAL A 26 10.56 -0.05 4.93
C VAL A 26 10.19 1.09 5.88
N ALA A 27 10.87 2.23 5.73
CA ALA A 27 10.75 3.37 6.62
C ALA A 27 9.42 4.13 6.47
N CYS A 28 8.78 4.04 5.29
CA CYS A 28 7.50 4.67 5.02
C CYS A 28 6.81 3.99 3.81
N VAL A 29 5.48 3.98 3.83
CA VAL A 29 4.64 3.51 2.73
C VAL A 29 3.72 4.65 2.29
N TYR A 30 3.81 5.05 1.03
CA TYR A 30 2.90 6.01 0.41
C TYR A 30 1.91 5.32 -0.51
N CYS A 31 0.69 5.81 -0.49
CA CYS A 31 -0.38 5.41 -1.39
C CYS A 31 -1.25 6.61 -1.77
N GLN A 32 -2.07 6.46 -2.80
CA GLN A 32 -3.10 7.45 -3.11
C GLN A 32 -4.06 7.59 -1.92
N PRO A 33 -4.56 8.80 -1.65
CA PRO A 33 -5.57 8.99 -0.61
C PRO A 33 -6.80 8.11 -0.90
N PRO A 34 -7.52 7.67 0.16
CA PRO A 34 -8.81 7.01 -0.01
C PRO A 34 -9.70 7.80 -0.97
N ARG A 35 -10.40 7.08 -1.86
CA ARG A 35 -11.37 7.67 -2.76
C ARG A 35 -12.71 6.93 -2.66
N PRO A 36 -13.83 7.64 -2.86
CA PRO A 36 -15.15 7.03 -2.94
C PRO A 36 -15.22 5.90 -3.97
N ALA A 37 -15.71 4.73 -3.58
CA ALA A 37 -15.85 3.58 -4.48
C ALA A 37 -17.15 2.80 -4.24
N GLY A 38 -17.59 2.04 -5.25
CA GLY A 38 -18.76 1.16 -5.17
C GLY A 38 -20.09 1.89 -4.94
N ARG A 39 -21.11 1.12 -4.54
CA ARG A 39 -22.44 1.67 -4.23
C ARG A 39 -22.40 2.41 -2.88
N GLY A 40 -22.96 3.60 -2.83
CA GLY A 40 -22.94 4.46 -1.63
C GLY A 40 -21.66 5.28 -1.47
N LYS A 41 -20.67 5.14 -2.37
CA LYS A 41 -19.52 6.06 -2.52
C LYS A 41 -18.80 6.38 -1.19
N LYS A 42 -18.67 5.39 -0.30
CA LYS A 42 -17.87 5.56 0.91
C LYS A 42 -16.40 5.56 0.53
N ASP A 43 -15.61 6.32 1.29
CA ASP A 43 -14.16 6.28 1.15
C ASP A 43 -13.65 4.88 1.45
N ARG A 44 -12.85 4.36 0.51
CA ARG A 44 -12.24 3.04 0.64
C ARG A 44 -10.72 3.22 0.66
N PRO A 45 -10.02 2.66 1.66
CA PRO A 45 -8.55 2.66 1.66
C PRO A 45 -8.03 1.90 0.44
N SER A 46 -6.88 2.32 -0.07
CA SER A 46 -6.23 1.57 -1.16
C SER A 46 -5.74 0.20 -0.67
N PRO A 47 -5.60 -0.80 -1.56
CA PRO A 47 -5.01 -2.10 -1.19
C PRO A 47 -3.69 -2.00 -0.40
N VAL A 48 -2.78 -1.11 -0.80
CA VAL A 48 -1.52 -0.88 -0.08
C VAL A 48 -1.76 -0.24 1.28
N GLN A 49 -2.66 0.73 1.37
CA GLN A 49 -3.02 1.37 2.65
C GLN A 49 -3.67 0.39 3.64
N ALA A 50 -4.46 -0.56 3.14
CA ALA A 50 -5.13 -1.54 3.98
C ALA A 50 -4.15 -2.61 4.52
N ARG A 51 -3.05 -2.84 3.80
CA ARG A 51 -1.99 -3.78 4.21
C ARG A 51 -0.96 -3.16 5.15
N ALA A 52 -0.56 -1.91 4.91
CA ALA A 52 0.50 -1.22 5.65
C ALA A 52 0.05 -0.79 7.04
#